data_AF-A0A0B1SG85-F1
#
_entry.id   AF-A0A0B1SG85-F1
#
_cell.length_a   1.000
_cell.length_b   1.000
_cell.length_c   1.000
_cell.angle_alpha   90.00
_cell.angle_beta   90.00
_cell.angle_gamma   90.00
#
_symmetry.space_group_name_H-M   'P 1'
#
loop_
_entity.id
_entity.type
_entity.pdbx_description
1 polymer ?
#
loop_
_entity_poly.entity_id
_entity_poly.type
_entity_poly.pdbx_seq_one_letter_code
_entity_poly.pdbx_strand_id
1 'polypeptide(L)'
;MAVYPMKHGMPNQLFAGCCYTAVFNLLDFAAGVVPLTKVNEKDEEELRSYPEIDPWDRLIKSDSKDCVGLPVGVQIAVPPYREELGLRLLKDIEANRERKADDEVY
;
A
#
# COMPACT_ATOMS: atom_id res chain seq x y z
N MET A 1 -2.65 4.22 -3.15
CA MET A 1 -1.74 3.35 -3.92
C MET A 1 -0.99 2.50 -2.91
N ALA A 2 -0.98 1.18 -3.09
CA ALA A 2 -0.19 0.31 -2.23
C ALA A 2 1.20 0.20 -2.85
N VAL A 3 2.12 1.01 -2.34
CA VAL A 3 3.51 1.04 -2.82
C VAL A 3 4.24 -0.07 -2.06
N TYR A 4 4.75 -1.05 -2.79
CA TYR A 4 5.67 -2.06 -2.30
C TYR A 4 6.98 -1.40 -1.86
N PRO A 5 7.84 -2.11 -1.11
CA PRO A 5 9.07 -1.54 -0.59
C PRO A 5 9.92 -0.86 -1.67
N MET A 6 10.15 0.46 -1.52
CA MET A 6 10.98 1.24 -2.44
C MET A 6 12.44 0.77 -2.41
N LYS A 7 13.15 0.88 -3.53
CA LYS A 7 14.57 0.55 -3.61
C LYS A 7 15.40 1.51 -2.75
N HIS A 8 16.57 1.06 -2.32
CA HIS A 8 17.44 1.86 -1.46
C HIS A 8 17.78 3.23 -2.09
N GLY A 9 17.62 4.32 -1.31
CA GLY A 9 17.91 5.69 -1.74
C GLY A 9 16.75 6.41 -2.46
N MET A 10 15.75 5.68 -2.93
CA MET A 10 14.55 6.23 -3.57
C MET A 10 13.64 7.07 -2.66
N PRO A 11 13.48 6.75 -1.36
CA PRO A 11 12.62 7.54 -0.48
C PRO A 11 13.00 9.03 -0.41
N ASN A 12 14.30 9.36 -0.55
CA ASN A 12 14.79 10.74 -0.54
C ASN A 12 14.47 11.49 -1.85
N GLN A 13 14.22 10.74 -2.93
CA GLN A 13 13.94 11.27 -4.25
C GLN A 13 12.45 11.32 -4.55
N LEU A 14 11.57 10.79 -3.70
CA LEU A 14 10.13 10.67 -4.00
C LEU A 14 9.26 11.22 -2.87
N PHE A 15 9.42 12.52 -2.57
CA PHE A 15 8.66 13.17 -1.50
C PHE A 15 7.15 13.05 -1.69
N ALA A 16 6.67 13.16 -2.94
CA ALA A 16 5.24 13.05 -3.26
C ALA A 16 4.61 11.72 -2.84
N GLY A 17 5.40 10.66 -2.64
CA GLY A 17 4.91 9.35 -2.20
C GLY A 17 4.33 9.35 -0.79
N CYS A 18 4.69 10.33 0.06
CA CYS A 18 4.17 10.41 1.42
C CYS A 18 2.73 10.94 1.47
N CYS A 19 2.17 11.47 0.37
CA CYS A 19 0.88 12.17 0.36
C CYS A 19 -0.26 11.34 0.96
N TYR A 20 -0.30 10.03 0.71
CA TYR A 20 -1.33 9.14 1.24
C TYR A 20 -1.30 9.02 2.77
N THR A 21 -0.11 9.08 3.37
CA THR A 21 0.06 9.00 4.82
C THR A 21 -0.01 10.38 5.49
N ALA A 22 0.53 11.41 4.82
CA ALA A 22 0.64 12.75 5.35
C ALA A 22 -0.72 13.43 5.51
N VAL A 23 -1.71 13.12 4.68
CA VAL A 23 -3.07 13.66 4.80
C VAL A 23 -3.69 13.29 6.14
N PHE A 24 -3.49 12.07 6.64
CA PHE A 24 -4.07 11.65 7.92
C PHE A 24 -3.33 12.24 9.11
N ASN A 25 -2.02 12.50 8.99
CA ASN A 25 -1.28 13.28 9.98
C ASN A 25 -1.80 14.72 10.07
N LEU A 26 -2.14 15.34 8.93
CA LEU A 26 -2.68 16.70 8.90
C LEU A 26 -4.08 16.80 9.51
N LEU A 27 -4.92 15.79 9.29
CA LEU A 27 -6.30 15.72 9.79
C LEU A 27 -6.40 15.23 11.25
N ASP A 28 -5.28 14.79 11.85
CA ASP A 28 -5.23 14.14 13.16
C ASP A 28 -6.10 12.87 13.25
N PHE A 29 -6.13 12.10 12.16
CA PHE A 29 -6.89 10.85 12.08
C PHE A 29 -5.96 9.69 12.44
N ALA A 30 -6.43 8.80 13.31
CA ALA A 30 -5.69 7.59 13.60
C ALA A 30 -5.66 6.71 12.34
N ALA A 31 -4.47 6.37 11.87
CA ALA A 31 -4.27 5.56 10.67
C ALA A 31 -3.41 4.32 10.97
N GLY A 32 -3.81 3.18 10.42
CA GLY A 32 -3.06 1.92 10.53
C GLY A 32 -2.99 1.19 9.20
N VAL A 33 -2.03 0.27 9.08
CA VAL A 33 -1.74 -0.45 7.83
C VAL A 33 -1.71 -1.95 8.11
N VAL A 34 -2.30 -2.73 7.20
CA VAL A 34 -2.27 -4.21 7.24
C VAL A 34 -1.84 -4.75 5.86
N PRO A 35 -0.94 -5.76 5.79
CA PRO A 35 -0.60 -6.40 4.53
C PRO A 35 -1.79 -7.20 4.00
N LEU A 36 -2.23 -6.89 2.78
CA LEU A 36 -3.40 -7.52 2.16
C LEU A 36 -3.00 -8.54 1.10
N THR A 37 -2.15 -8.16 0.15
CA THR A 37 -1.78 -9.00 -1.01
C THR A 37 -0.27 -9.03 -1.20
N LYS A 38 0.19 -9.80 -2.19
CA LYS A 38 1.53 -9.67 -2.77
C LYS A 38 1.40 -9.25 -4.22
N VAL A 39 2.41 -8.55 -4.73
CA VAL A 39 2.50 -8.17 -6.15
C VAL A 39 2.53 -9.45 -7.00
N ASN A 40 1.66 -9.52 -8.00
CA ASN A 40 1.59 -10.61 -8.97
C ASN A 40 2.14 -10.17 -10.35
N GLU A 41 2.30 -11.11 -11.28
CA GLU A 41 2.84 -10.82 -12.62
C GLU A 41 1.91 -9.93 -13.47
N LYS A 42 0.59 -9.99 -13.24
CA LYS A 42 -0.38 -9.12 -13.93
C LYS A 42 -0.23 -7.67 -13.47
N ASP A 43 0.04 -7.44 -12.18
CA ASP A 43 0.29 -6.11 -11.64
C ASP A 43 1.52 -5.47 -12.31
N GLU A 44 2.55 -6.25 -12.65
CA GLU A 44 3.72 -5.77 -13.41
C GLU A 44 3.41 -5.50 -14.88
N GLU A 45 2.51 -6.27 -15.50
CA GLU A 45 2.05 -6.00 -16.87
C GLU A 45 1.22 -4.72 -16.92
N GLU A 46 0.29 -4.54 -15.98
CA GLU A 46 -0.50 -3.32 -15.83
C GLU A 46 0.37 -2.09 -15.56
N LEU A 47 1.45 -2.25 -14.77
CA LEU A 47 2.41 -1.18 -14.52
C LEU A 47 3.03 -0.63 -15.82
N ARG A 48 3.18 -1.44 -16.88
CA ARG A 48 3.71 -0.96 -18.18
C ARG A 48 2.79 0.08 -18.82
N SER A 49 1.48 -0.04 -18.60
CA SER A 49 0.47 0.88 -19.10
C SER A 49 0.31 2.15 -18.25
N TYR A 50 0.98 2.23 -17.09
CA TYR A 50 0.90 3.39 -16.19
C TYR A 50 1.38 4.68 -16.88
N PRO A 51 0.63 5.79 -16.78
CA PRO A 51 0.97 7.06 -17.43
C PRO A 51 2.30 7.62 -16.89
N GLU A 52 3.07 8.26 -17.77
CA GLU A 52 4.36 8.90 -17.43
C GLU A 52 4.29 10.39 -17.81
N ILE A 53 3.39 11.13 -17.17
CA ILE A 53 3.17 12.55 -17.49
C ILE A 53 4.19 13.40 -16.73
N ASP A 54 4.36 13.12 -15.44
CA ASP A 54 5.25 13.88 -14.57
C ASP A 54 6.58 13.14 -14.30
N PRO A 55 7.66 13.87 -13.96
CA PRO A 55 8.93 13.26 -13.55
C PRO A 55 8.77 12.28 -12.38
N TRP A 56 7.81 12.54 -11.48
CA TRP A 56 7.47 11.66 -10.37
C TRP A 56 6.86 10.34 -10.84
N ASP A 57 5.96 10.38 -11.84
CA ASP A 57 5.35 9.17 -12.40
C ASP A 57 6.41 8.25 -13.01
N ARG A 58 7.36 8.83 -13.75
CA ARG A 58 8.47 8.08 -14.33
C ARG A 58 9.37 7.47 -13.25
N LEU A 59 9.61 8.21 -12.17
CA LEU A 59 10.42 7.75 -11.04
C LEU A 59 9.73 6.60 -10.29
N ILE A 60 8.44 6.75 -9.97
CA ILE A 60 7.59 5.72 -9.37
C ILE A 60 7.62 4.49 -10.27
N LYS A 61 7.27 4.62 -11.55
CA LYS A 61 7.23 3.49 -12.51
C LYS A 61 8.58 2.77 -12.66
N SER A 62 9.70 3.48 -12.49
CA SER A 62 11.04 2.88 -12.55
C SER A 62 11.42 2.12 -11.27
N ASP A 63 11.11 2.67 -10.11
CA ASP A 63 11.27 2.00 -8.81
C ASP A 63 10.36 0.79 -8.73
N SER A 64 9.21 0.94 -9.37
CA SER A 64 8.11 0.01 -9.40
C SER A 64 8.40 -1.34 -10.10
N LYS A 65 9.54 -1.51 -10.77
CA LYS A 65 9.86 -2.72 -11.54
C LYS A 65 10.49 -3.81 -10.67
N ASP A 66 10.24 -5.06 -11.03
CA ASP A 66 10.83 -6.28 -10.46
C ASP A 66 10.45 -6.47 -8.98
N CYS A 67 9.16 -6.35 -8.70
CA CYS A 67 8.61 -6.34 -7.34
C CYS A 67 7.61 -7.47 -7.08
N VAL A 68 7.49 -8.43 -8.00
CA VAL A 68 6.69 -9.66 -7.81
C VAL A 68 7.01 -10.32 -6.48
N GLY A 69 5.96 -10.68 -5.73
CA GLY A 69 6.05 -11.36 -4.45
C GLY A 69 6.24 -10.44 -3.23
N LEU A 70 6.49 -9.15 -3.42
CA LEU A 70 6.55 -8.18 -2.33
C LEU A 70 5.16 -7.89 -1.75
N PRO A 71 5.05 -7.61 -0.43
CA PRO A 71 3.77 -7.36 0.21
C PRO A 71 3.19 -6.00 -0.19
N VAL A 72 1.88 -5.98 -0.36
CA VAL A 72 1.05 -4.84 -0.75
C VAL A 72 0.09 -4.56 0.42
N GLY A 73 0.29 -3.42 1.08
CA GLY A 73 -0.48 -3.02 2.26
C GLY A 73 -1.65 -2.10 1.94
N VAL A 74 -2.69 -2.15 2.77
CA VAL A 74 -3.81 -1.19 2.74
C VAL A 74 -3.76 -0.33 4.00
N GLN A 75 -3.97 0.98 3.81
CA GLN A 75 -4.08 1.94 4.90
C GLN A 75 -5.55 2.22 5.20
N ILE A 76 -5.89 2.22 6.48
CA ILE A 76 -7.20 2.57 7.01
C ILE A 76 -7.02 3.75 7.94
N ALA A 77 -7.86 4.76 7.81
CA ALA A 77 -7.90 5.89 8.71
C ALA A 77 -9.27 6.00 9.36
N VAL A 78 -9.29 6.35 10.64
CA VAL A 78 -10.50 6.60 11.42
C VAL A 78 -10.44 8.00 12.03
N PRO A 79 -11.60 8.66 12.20
CA PRO A 79 -11.66 9.96 12.87
C PRO A 79 -11.08 9.91 14.30
N PRO A 80 -10.73 11.07 14.89
CA PRO A 80 -10.14 11.15 16.21
C PRO A 80 -11.00 10.47 17.29
N TYR A 81 -10.35 9.88 18.31
CA TYR A 81 -11.00 9.21 19.45
C TYR A 81 -11.79 7.95 19.09
N ARG A 82 -11.41 7.27 18.01
CA ARG A 82 -12.02 6.01 17.54
C ARG A 82 -10.97 4.96 17.19
N GLU A 83 -9.85 4.97 17.88
CA GLU A 83 -8.69 4.11 17.63
C GLU A 83 -9.06 2.62 17.74
N GLU A 84 -9.93 2.25 18.68
CA GLU A 84 -10.40 0.88 18.87
C GLU A 84 -11.22 0.38 17.67
N LEU A 85 -11.97 1.27 17.01
CA LEU A 85 -12.67 0.94 15.76
C LEU A 85 -11.66 0.69 14.64
N GLY A 86 -10.61 1.52 14.55
CA GLY A 86 -9.53 1.32 13.58
C GLY A 86 -8.83 -0.04 13.78
N LEU A 87 -8.51 -0.38 15.02
CA LEU A 87 -7.91 -1.68 15.36
C LEU A 87 -8.83 -2.86 15.05
N ARG A 88 -10.14 -2.72 15.32
CA ARG A 88 -11.11 -3.77 14.98
C ARG A 88 -11.19 -4.00 13.47
N LEU A 89 -11.21 -2.93 12.68
CA LEU A 89 -11.23 -3.03 11.21
C LEU A 89 -9.96 -3.71 10.68
N LEU A 90 -8.79 -3.35 11.21
CA LEU A 90 -7.52 -3.99 10.84
C LEU A 90 -7.54 -5.49 11.15
N LYS A 91 -8.02 -5.87 12.34
CA LYS A 91 -8.17 -7.26 12.76
C LYS A 91 -9.14 -8.03 11.87
N ASP A 92 -10.28 -7.43 11.52
CA ASP A 92 -11.27 -8.07 10.66
C ASP A 92 -10.72 -8.31 9.25
N ILE A 93 -9.89 -7.39 8.73
CA ILE A 93 -9.23 -7.56 7.42
C ILE A 93 -8.17 -8.66 7.48
N GLU A 94 -7.35 -8.69 8.53
CA GLU A 94 -6.36 -9.75 8.73
C GLU A 94 -7.02 -11.13 8.83
N ALA A 95 -8.07 -11.27 9.65
CA ALA A 95 -8.78 -12.53 9.83
C ALA A 95 -9.53 -13.01 8.57
N ASN A 96 -9.99 -12.10 7.71
CA ASN A 96 -10.59 -12.47 6.43
C ASN A 96 -9.53 -12.88 5.40
N ARG A 97 -8.34 -12.30 5.46
CA ARG A 97 -7.22 -12.69 4.62
C ARG A 97 -6.72 -14.09 4.97
N GLU A 98 -6.57 -14.41 6.25
CA GLU A 98 -6.18 -15.74 6.70
C GLU A 98 -7.18 -16.82 6.26
N ARG A 99 -8.49 -16.55 6.45
CA ARG A 99 -9.55 -17.47 5.98
C ARG A 99 -9.51 -17.73 4.47
N LYS A 100 -9.29 -16.70 3.65
CA LYS A 100 -9.14 -16.87 2.20
C LYS A 100 -7.90 -17.68 1.82
N ALA A 101 -6.81 -17.55 2.59
CA ALA A 101 -5.61 -18.34 2.34
C ALA A 101 -5.85 -19.83 2.65
N ASP A 102 -6.67 -20.15 3.65
CA ASP A 102 -7.05 -21.53 3.97
C ASP A 102 -8.03 -22.14 2.93
N ASP A 103 -8.94 -21.33 2.37
CA ASP A 103 -9.90 -21.76 1.35
C ASP A 103 -9.27 -22.02 -0.03
N GLU A 104 -8.15 -21.36 -0.39
CA GLU A 104 -7.43 -21.60 -1.65
C GLU A 104 -6.50 -22.83 -1.63
N VAL A 105 -6.39 -23.52 -0.48
CA VAL A 105 -5.54 -24.71 -0.30
C VAL A 105 -6.31 -26.03 -0.53
N TYR A 106 -7.63 -25.98 -0.75
CA TYR A 106 -8.49 -27.15 -1.00
C TYR A 106 -9.08 -27.21 -2.41
#